data_AF-A0A2E6ZBD9-F1
#
_entry.id   AF-A0A2E6ZBD9-F1
#
_cell.length_a   1.000
_cell.length_b   1.000
_cell.length_c   1.000
_cell.angle_alpha   90.00
_cell.angle_beta   90.00
_cell.angle_gamma   90.00
#
_symmetry.space_group_name_H-M   'P 1'
#
loop_
_entity.id
_entity.type
_entity.pdbx_description
1 polymer ?
#
loop_
_entity_poly.entity_id
_entity_poly.type
_entity_poly.pdbx_seq_one_letter_code
_entity_poly.pdbx_strand_id
1 'polypeptide(L)'
;MSDKTHRPTKERVFLIEEVLPDASGFFEDEPLGLENAVENADIVLDTNVLLIPYGAGQSSLVEIVSVYNKIKTQKRLFIPAQVAREFVKNRPNKLAQLYQGISDQVSKLTTLENLSYPILESVTEFNELNTIIGEISALKSKLKTSAKNVRQKIKDWGINDPVSQAYRPVFTKDIVKEPSIDKEKTLEEMYRRYEHAIPPGYKDASKPDAGIGDFLIWKTILDIGQQNKRSLIFVSGDEKADWLHGVEGRGFLPRYELQAEFKRISKGSDFYIVPLSRLLELKKAEESTVVEVKSEEVRIKNASTVSIACPECSISGEYEISDSPGSSALPACLSCGNRFHLHRTKDGISTRQYRPFSALQKPVTREKLMEKVSCPDCGAENLKELGVSAKSTAWCICDDCEKKFPIHRRYDGTVYVNSNYDG
;
A
#
# COMPACT_ATOMS: atom_id res chain seq x y z
N MET A 1 -7.76 4.22 37.08
CA MET A 1 -8.69 5.36 37.05
C MET A 1 -8.68 5.92 35.64
N SER A 2 -9.68 5.56 34.83
CA SER A 2 -9.83 6.01 33.44
C SER A 2 -10.43 7.40 33.44
N ASP A 3 -9.62 8.41 33.12
CA ASP A 3 -10.10 9.78 33.04
C ASP A 3 -10.77 10.05 31.68
N LYS A 4 -11.89 10.75 31.75
CA LYS A 4 -12.64 11.47 30.71
C LYS A 4 -13.64 10.71 29.85
N THR A 5 -14.89 10.80 30.32
CA THR A 5 -16.10 10.97 29.49
C THR A 5 -15.88 12.07 28.45
N HIS A 6 -15.44 11.72 27.24
CA HIS A 6 -15.37 12.67 26.14
C HIS A 6 -16.79 12.86 25.60
N ARG A 7 -17.46 13.96 25.98
CA ARG A 7 -18.71 14.35 25.33
C ARG A 7 -18.40 14.62 23.85
N PRO A 8 -19.17 14.07 22.90
CA PRO A 8 -18.91 14.28 21.48
C PRO A 8 -19.00 15.77 21.14
N THR A 9 -18.13 16.25 20.25
CA THR A 9 -18.15 17.64 19.77
C THR A 9 -19.46 17.92 19.03
N LYS A 10 -19.91 19.19 19.02
CA LYS A 10 -21.13 19.58 18.27
C LYS A 10 -21.06 19.12 16.82
N GLU A 11 -19.92 19.33 16.19
CA GLU A 11 -19.64 18.89 14.82
C GLU A 11 -19.81 17.38 14.63
N ARG A 12 -19.29 16.57 15.57
CA ARG A 12 -19.45 15.12 15.54
C ARG A 12 -20.92 14.69 15.69
N VAL A 13 -21.70 15.39 16.51
CA VAL A 13 -23.12 15.07 16.78
C VAL A 13 -24.00 15.33 15.55
N PHE A 14 -23.75 16.42 14.82
CA PHE A 14 -24.56 16.83 13.67
C PHE A 14 -23.95 16.45 12.31
N LEU A 15 -22.89 15.65 12.29
CA LEU A 15 -22.17 15.29 11.08
C LEU A 15 -23.07 14.68 10.00
N ILE A 16 -24.07 13.87 10.39
CA ILE A 16 -24.97 13.24 9.42
C ILE A 16 -25.81 14.28 8.67
N GLU A 17 -26.24 15.36 9.33
CA GLU A 17 -26.99 16.45 8.71
C GLU A 17 -26.13 17.25 7.73
N GLU A 18 -24.83 17.38 8.00
CA GLU A 18 -23.90 18.05 7.10
C GLU A 18 -23.57 17.20 5.86
N VAL A 19 -23.38 15.90 6.06
CA VAL A 19 -23.05 14.96 4.99
C VAL A 19 -24.27 14.72 4.09
N LEU A 20 -25.46 14.58 4.69
CA LEU A 20 -26.75 14.36 4.04
C LEU A 20 -27.72 15.53 4.30
N PRO A 21 -27.48 16.73 3.74
CA PRO A 21 -28.31 17.90 4.00
C PRO A 21 -29.71 17.81 3.37
N ASP A 22 -29.86 17.02 2.31
CA ASP A 22 -31.15 16.74 1.68
C ASP A 22 -31.62 15.32 2.04
N ALA A 23 -32.44 15.24 3.10
CA ALA A 23 -32.98 13.97 3.59
C ALA A 23 -34.15 13.44 2.75
N SER A 24 -34.87 14.32 2.04
CA SER A 24 -36.02 13.97 1.20
C SER A 24 -35.61 13.41 -0.16
N GLY A 25 -34.56 13.97 -0.78
CA GLY A 25 -34.10 13.57 -2.11
C GLY A 25 -33.75 12.09 -2.22
N PHE A 26 -33.37 11.44 -1.12
CA PHE A 26 -33.14 9.98 -1.11
C PHE A 26 -34.42 9.17 -1.40
N PHE A 27 -35.59 9.65 -0.98
CA PHE A 27 -36.87 8.97 -1.20
C PHE A 27 -37.53 9.38 -2.51
N GLU A 28 -37.23 10.58 -3.01
CA GLU A 28 -37.85 11.16 -4.21
C GLU A 28 -37.09 10.80 -5.49
N ASP A 29 -35.76 10.70 -5.43
CA ASP A 29 -34.94 10.48 -6.61
C ASP A 29 -34.69 8.99 -6.85
N GLU A 30 -35.15 8.49 -8.00
CA GLU A 30 -34.75 7.17 -8.49
C GLU A 30 -33.35 7.24 -9.13
N PRO A 31 -32.38 6.43 -8.68
CA PRO A 31 -31.05 6.41 -9.29
C PRO A 31 -31.13 5.91 -10.74
N LEU A 32 -30.31 6.48 -11.63
CA LEU A 32 -30.31 6.16 -13.06
C LEU A 32 -30.09 4.65 -13.35
N GLY A 33 -29.34 3.99 -12.47
CA GLY A 33 -28.90 2.61 -12.63
C GLY A 33 -27.62 2.53 -13.47
N LEU A 34 -26.74 1.59 -13.12
CA LEU A 34 -25.42 1.45 -13.74
C LEU A 34 -25.50 1.16 -15.25
N GLU A 35 -26.43 0.31 -15.65
CA GLU A 35 -26.66 -0.11 -17.04
C GLU A 35 -27.06 1.06 -17.94
N ASN A 36 -27.80 2.04 -17.41
CA ASN A 36 -28.15 3.26 -18.13
C ASN A 36 -27.02 4.31 -18.03
N ALA A 37 -26.39 4.41 -16.86
CA ALA A 37 -25.33 5.37 -16.61
C ALA A 37 -24.12 5.13 -17.54
N VAL A 38 -23.74 3.88 -17.79
CA VAL A 38 -22.50 3.55 -18.55
C VAL A 38 -22.47 4.11 -19.97
N GLU A 39 -23.63 4.38 -20.57
CA GLU A 39 -23.75 4.95 -21.90
C GLU A 39 -23.27 6.41 -21.96
N ASN A 40 -23.58 7.22 -20.94
CA ASN A 40 -23.34 8.67 -20.94
C ASN A 40 -22.43 9.17 -19.80
N ALA A 41 -22.16 8.34 -18.79
CA ALA A 41 -21.38 8.72 -17.62
C ALA A 41 -19.91 8.98 -17.96
N ASP A 42 -19.28 9.88 -17.22
CA ASP A 42 -17.84 10.02 -17.26
C ASP A 42 -17.16 8.83 -16.56
N ILE A 43 -16.08 8.33 -17.13
CA ILE A 43 -15.34 7.16 -16.66
C ILE A 43 -14.00 7.65 -16.10
N VAL A 44 -13.79 7.46 -14.79
CA VAL A 44 -12.56 7.83 -14.11
C VAL A 44 -11.82 6.57 -13.69
N LEU A 45 -10.55 6.43 -14.07
CA LEU A 45 -9.75 5.24 -13.75
C LEU A 45 -8.92 5.44 -12.48
N ASP A 46 -8.83 4.39 -11.66
CA ASP A 46 -7.96 4.29 -10.50
C ASP A 46 -6.57 3.70 -10.83
N THR A 47 -5.59 3.88 -9.95
CA THR A 47 -4.22 3.37 -10.09
C THR A 47 -4.18 1.85 -10.20
N ASN A 48 -4.91 1.14 -9.33
CA ASN A 48 -4.89 -0.32 -9.32
C ASN A 48 -5.35 -0.91 -10.67
N VAL A 49 -6.35 -0.28 -11.31
CA VAL A 49 -6.89 -0.63 -12.62
C VAL A 49 -5.86 -0.45 -13.72
N LEU A 50 -5.03 0.59 -13.64
CA LEU A 50 -3.91 0.78 -14.58
C LEU A 50 -2.79 -0.26 -14.40
N LEU A 51 -2.72 -0.93 -13.26
CA LEU A 51 -1.70 -1.93 -12.94
C LEU A 51 -2.14 -3.37 -13.22
N ILE A 52 -3.45 -3.64 -13.37
CA ILE A 52 -3.98 -4.97 -13.68
C ILE A 52 -3.34 -5.59 -14.93
N PRO A 53 -3.11 -4.85 -16.04
CA PRO A 53 -2.60 -5.47 -17.27
C PRO A 53 -1.18 -6.06 -17.17
N TYR A 54 -0.43 -5.80 -16.10
CA TYR A 54 0.85 -6.50 -15.85
C TYR A 54 0.66 -7.98 -15.48
N GLY A 55 -0.52 -8.38 -15.01
CA GLY A 55 -0.87 -9.76 -14.71
C GLY A 55 -1.78 -10.42 -15.75
N ALA A 56 -2.18 -9.69 -16.81
CA ALA A 56 -3.04 -10.17 -17.87
C ALA A 56 -2.27 -10.39 -19.19
N GLY A 57 -2.87 -11.16 -20.09
CA GLY A 57 -2.33 -11.49 -21.40
C GLY A 57 -2.24 -10.29 -22.34
N GLN A 58 -1.38 -10.43 -23.36
CA GLN A 58 -1.16 -9.39 -24.37
C GLN A 58 -2.45 -9.04 -25.13
N SER A 59 -3.30 -10.03 -25.43
CA SER A 59 -4.61 -9.82 -26.06
C SER A 59 -5.53 -8.97 -25.19
N SER A 60 -5.56 -9.26 -23.89
CA SER A 60 -6.37 -8.53 -22.91
C SER A 60 -5.90 -7.09 -22.76
N LEU A 61 -4.59 -6.83 -22.76
CA LEU A 61 -4.06 -5.46 -22.79
C LEU A 61 -4.54 -4.68 -24.02
N VAL A 62 -4.52 -5.30 -25.21
CA VAL A 62 -4.98 -4.67 -26.45
C VAL A 62 -6.48 -4.34 -26.35
N GLU A 63 -7.29 -5.27 -25.85
CA GLU A 63 -8.73 -5.07 -25.73
C GLU A 63 -9.10 -4.01 -24.68
N ILE A 64 -8.41 -3.99 -23.52
CA ILE A 64 -8.56 -2.94 -22.50
C ILE A 64 -8.29 -1.57 -23.11
N VAL A 65 -7.19 -1.44 -23.87
CA VAL A 65 -6.83 -0.17 -24.53
C VAL A 65 -7.82 0.20 -25.64
N SER A 66 -8.38 -0.78 -26.34
CA SER A 66 -9.48 -0.57 -27.30
C SER A 66 -10.71 0.03 -26.61
N VAL A 67 -11.13 -0.51 -25.46
CA VAL A 67 -12.23 0.02 -24.66
C VAL A 67 -11.94 1.44 -24.19
N TYR A 68 -10.74 1.71 -23.66
CA TYR A 68 -10.36 3.06 -23.24
C TYR A 68 -10.38 4.05 -24.41
N ASN A 69 -9.88 3.65 -25.59
CA ASN A 69 -9.95 4.51 -26.78
C ASN A 69 -11.39 4.82 -27.20
N LYS A 70 -12.30 3.85 -27.15
CA LYS A 70 -13.74 4.07 -27.45
C LYS A 70 -14.37 5.09 -26.48
N ILE A 71 -14.01 5.04 -25.20
CA ILE A 71 -14.52 6.01 -24.20
C ILE A 71 -13.87 7.39 -24.39
N LYS A 72 -12.57 7.41 -24.72
CA LYS A 72 -11.81 8.63 -25.02
C LYS A 72 -12.40 9.38 -26.21
N THR A 73 -12.73 8.70 -27.31
CA THR A 73 -13.32 9.37 -28.50
C THR A 73 -14.65 10.04 -28.19
N GLN A 74 -15.37 9.56 -27.19
CA GLN A 74 -16.61 10.14 -26.68
C GLN A 74 -16.38 11.26 -25.64
N LYS A 75 -15.11 11.59 -25.34
CA LYS A 75 -14.70 12.62 -24.37
C LYS A 75 -15.20 12.35 -22.94
N ARG A 76 -15.29 11.08 -22.56
CA ARG A 76 -15.76 10.64 -21.23
C ARG A 76 -14.68 9.99 -20.38
N LEU A 77 -13.47 9.77 -20.91
CA LEU A 77 -12.40 9.12 -20.15
C LEU A 77 -11.55 10.15 -19.41
N PHE A 78 -11.30 9.91 -18.13
CA PHE A 78 -10.46 10.78 -17.30
C PHE A 78 -9.56 9.97 -16.36
N ILE A 79 -8.42 10.57 -16.02
CA ILE A 79 -7.47 10.05 -15.03
C ILE A 79 -7.10 11.17 -14.06
N PRO A 80 -7.28 11.00 -12.76
CA PRO A 80 -6.75 11.94 -11.79
C PRO A 80 -5.23 12.00 -11.87
N ALA A 81 -4.63 13.19 -11.78
CA ALA A 81 -3.18 13.34 -11.84
C ALA A 81 -2.47 12.53 -10.74
N GLN A 82 -3.10 12.39 -9.56
CA GLN A 82 -2.62 11.52 -8.50
C GLN A 82 -2.52 10.05 -8.94
N VAL A 83 -3.52 9.54 -9.66
CA VAL A 83 -3.50 8.18 -10.24
C VAL A 83 -2.32 8.00 -11.20
N ALA A 84 -2.08 8.99 -12.07
CA ALA A 84 -0.94 8.95 -12.99
C ALA A 84 0.41 8.94 -12.24
N ARG A 85 0.55 9.74 -11.17
CA ARG A 85 1.76 9.77 -10.31
C ARG A 85 1.98 8.43 -9.62
N GLU A 86 0.92 7.84 -9.07
CA GLU A 86 0.99 6.55 -8.40
C GLU A 86 1.30 5.40 -9.37
N PHE A 87 0.76 5.42 -10.58
CA PHE A 87 1.12 4.48 -11.63
C PHE A 87 2.63 4.54 -11.93
N VAL A 88 3.19 5.74 -12.11
CA VAL A 88 4.64 5.92 -12.34
C VAL A 88 5.47 5.42 -11.16
N LYS A 89 5.00 5.63 -9.92
CA LYS A 89 5.64 5.15 -8.68
C LYS A 89 5.59 3.63 -8.54
N ASN A 90 4.47 3.00 -8.91
CA ASN A 90 4.19 1.59 -8.64
C ASN A 90 4.55 0.65 -9.79
N ARG A 91 4.61 1.13 -11.04
CA ARG A 91 4.99 0.29 -12.20
C ARG A 91 6.34 -0.43 -12.05
N PRO A 92 7.41 0.15 -11.47
CA PRO A 92 8.68 -0.57 -11.35
C PRO A 92 8.54 -1.78 -10.41
N ASN A 93 7.66 -1.69 -9.41
CA ASN A 93 7.37 -2.80 -8.50
C ASN A 93 6.67 -3.94 -9.25
N LYS A 94 5.74 -3.65 -10.16
CA LYS A 94 5.12 -4.68 -11.00
C LYS A 94 6.12 -5.37 -11.93
N LEU A 95 7.02 -4.61 -12.55
CA LEU A 95 8.13 -5.19 -13.33
C LEU A 95 9.07 -6.05 -12.48
N ALA A 96 9.39 -5.60 -11.26
CA ALA A 96 10.20 -6.37 -10.32
C ALA A 96 9.50 -7.66 -9.87
N GLN A 97 8.18 -7.62 -9.64
CA GLN A 97 7.36 -8.80 -9.31
C GLN A 97 7.41 -9.83 -10.45
N LEU A 98 7.25 -9.41 -11.71
CA LEU A 98 7.39 -10.30 -12.87
C LEU A 98 8.78 -10.93 -12.94
N TYR A 99 9.82 -10.13 -12.74
CA TYR A 99 11.22 -10.59 -12.73
C TYR A 99 11.46 -11.63 -11.62
N GLN A 100 11.00 -11.35 -10.40
CA GLN A 100 11.15 -12.21 -9.24
C GLN A 100 10.34 -13.49 -9.38
N GLY A 101 9.09 -13.41 -9.85
CA GLY A 101 8.23 -14.57 -10.07
C GLY A 101 8.89 -15.62 -10.97
N ILE A 102 9.55 -15.19 -12.05
CA ILE A 102 10.32 -16.10 -12.92
C ILE A 102 11.53 -16.69 -12.19
N SER A 103 12.26 -15.85 -11.44
CA SER A 103 13.45 -16.28 -10.69
C SER A 103 13.12 -17.35 -9.65
N ASP A 104 12.06 -17.11 -8.88
CA ASP A 104 11.65 -17.94 -7.75
C ASP A 104 11.15 -19.30 -8.25
N GLN A 105 10.34 -19.34 -9.30
CA GLN A 105 9.87 -20.60 -9.88
C GLN A 105 11.03 -21.48 -10.38
N VAL A 106 12.04 -20.88 -11.02
CA VAL A 106 13.20 -21.63 -11.51
C VAL A 106 14.12 -22.11 -10.39
N SER A 107 14.21 -21.36 -9.29
CA SER A 107 15.03 -21.73 -8.13
C SER A 107 14.47 -22.93 -7.34
N LYS A 108 13.15 -23.17 -7.38
CA LYS A 108 12.49 -24.28 -6.68
C LYS A 108 12.90 -25.66 -7.20
N LEU A 109 13.42 -25.73 -8.42
CA LEU A 109 13.90 -26.98 -9.00
C LEU A 109 15.21 -27.39 -8.32
N THR A 110 15.21 -28.47 -7.56
CA THR A 110 16.41 -29.13 -7.01
C THR A 110 17.15 -29.88 -8.12
N THR A 111 18.45 -30.11 -7.97
CA THR A 111 19.23 -30.90 -8.95
C THR A 111 19.35 -32.30 -8.36
N LEU A 112 19.06 -33.32 -9.15
CA LEU A 112 19.46 -34.68 -8.81
C LEU A 112 20.93 -34.84 -9.21
N GLU A 113 21.75 -35.31 -8.28
CA GLU A 113 23.12 -35.72 -8.59
C GLU A 113 23.10 -37.13 -9.16
N ASN A 114 24.05 -37.44 -10.05
CA ASN A 114 24.22 -38.79 -10.53
C ASN A 114 24.49 -39.73 -9.34
N LEU A 115 23.81 -40.87 -9.33
CA LEU A 115 24.02 -41.88 -8.32
C LEU A 115 25.31 -42.64 -8.62
N SER A 116 26.16 -42.78 -7.61
CA SER A 116 27.42 -43.53 -7.73
C SER A 116 27.40 -44.71 -6.75
N TYR A 117 26.99 -45.87 -7.26
CA TYR A 117 26.98 -47.13 -6.52
C TYR A 117 27.66 -48.21 -7.37
N PRO A 118 28.96 -48.50 -7.15
CA PRO A 118 29.74 -49.40 -8.02
C PRO A 118 29.11 -50.79 -8.20
N ILE A 119 28.44 -51.32 -7.17
CA ILE A 119 27.75 -52.62 -7.22
C ILE A 119 26.58 -52.65 -8.23
N LEU A 120 26.06 -51.49 -8.62
CA LEU A 120 24.91 -51.35 -9.53
C LEU A 120 25.34 -51.01 -10.97
N GLU A 121 26.63 -50.83 -11.26
CA GLU A 121 27.12 -50.44 -12.60
C GLU A 121 26.76 -51.48 -13.68
N SER A 122 26.67 -52.75 -13.31
CA SER A 122 26.23 -53.83 -14.21
C SER A 122 24.71 -53.93 -14.36
N VAL A 123 23.92 -53.18 -13.58
CA VAL A 123 22.46 -53.18 -13.63
C VAL A 123 22.01 -52.20 -14.71
N THR A 124 21.35 -52.71 -15.75
CA THR A 124 20.85 -51.92 -16.89
C THR A 124 19.96 -50.76 -16.46
N GLU A 125 19.03 -51.03 -15.55
CA GLU A 125 18.05 -50.08 -15.01
C GLU A 125 18.73 -48.95 -14.22
N PHE A 126 19.90 -49.21 -13.61
CA PHE A 126 20.68 -48.19 -12.90
C PHE A 126 21.35 -47.22 -13.85
N ASN A 127 21.87 -47.71 -14.99
CA ASN A 127 22.46 -46.87 -16.03
C ASN A 127 21.40 -46.03 -16.76
N GLU A 128 20.22 -46.59 -17.01
CA GLU A 128 19.06 -45.85 -17.54
C GLU A 128 18.63 -44.73 -16.58
N LEU A 129 18.55 -45.02 -15.28
CA LEU A 129 18.23 -44.03 -14.24
C LEU A 129 19.23 -42.86 -14.25
N ASN A 130 20.54 -43.13 -14.28
CA ASN A 130 21.57 -42.10 -14.35
C ASN A 130 21.53 -41.30 -15.66
N THR A 131 21.13 -41.93 -16.78
CA THR A 131 20.90 -41.24 -18.05
C THR A 131 19.77 -40.22 -17.92
N ILE A 132 18.63 -40.62 -17.34
CA ILE A 132 17.48 -39.72 -17.09
C ILE A 132 17.88 -38.56 -16.16
N ILE A 133 18.66 -38.82 -15.11
CA ILE A 133 19.19 -37.77 -14.22
C ILE A 133 20.02 -36.75 -15.02
N GLY A 134 20.88 -37.22 -15.92
CA GLY A 134 21.65 -36.37 -16.85
C GLY A 134 20.76 -35.51 -17.75
N GLU A 135 19.71 -36.08 -18.33
CA GLU A 135 18.75 -35.36 -19.18
C GLU A 135 17.99 -34.27 -18.40
N ILE A 136 17.53 -34.58 -17.18
CA ILE A 136 16.89 -33.60 -16.28
C ILE A 136 17.85 -32.45 -15.97
N SER A 137 19.12 -32.74 -15.68
CA SER A 137 20.14 -31.73 -15.41
C SER A 137 20.38 -30.82 -16.64
N ALA A 138 20.45 -31.41 -17.84
CA ALA A 138 20.60 -30.67 -19.09
C ALA A 138 19.37 -29.77 -19.37
N LEU A 139 18.16 -30.30 -19.22
CA LEU A 139 16.90 -29.54 -19.38
C LEU A 139 16.82 -28.38 -18.37
N LYS A 140 17.23 -28.61 -17.13
CA LYS A 140 17.29 -27.56 -16.10
C LYS A 140 18.26 -26.43 -16.48
N SER A 141 19.42 -26.75 -17.04
CA SER A 141 20.38 -25.75 -17.53
C SER A 141 19.78 -24.92 -18.68
N LYS A 142 19.09 -25.56 -19.62
CA LYS A 142 18.34 -24.88 -20.69
C LYS A 142 17.26 -23.96 -20.12
N LEU A 143 16.47 -24.45 -19.15
CA LEU A 143 15.44 -23.65 -18.48
C LEU A 143 16.03 -22.42 -17.78
N LYS A 144 17.14 -22.55 -17.05
CA LYS A 144 17.84 -21.42 -16.41
C LYS A 144 18.27 -20.37 -17.44
N THR A 145 18.75 -20.80 -18.59
CA THR A 145 19.16 -19.91 -19.68
C THR A 145 17.96 -19.18 -20.29
N SER A 146 16.88 -19.91 -20.60
CA SER A 146 15.64 -19.31 -21.11
C SER A 146 15.05 -18.31 -20.11
N ALA A 147 15.02 -18.65 -18.82
CA ALA A 147 14.55 -17.76 -17.77
C ALA A 147 15.43 -16.51 -17.62
N LYS A 148 16.76 -16.64 -17.77
CA LYS A 148 17.68 -15.49 -17.82
C LYS A 148 17.34 -14.56 -18.99
N ASN A 149 17.05 -15.12 -20.18
CA ASN A 149 16.71 -14.33 -21.37
C ASN A 149 15.39 -13.57 -21.20
N VAL A 150 14.34 -14.20 -20.65
CA VAL A 150 13.07 -13.51 -20.38
C VAL A 150 13.27 -12.39 -19.35
N ARG A 151 14.00 -12.69 -18.26
CA ARG A 151 14.35 -11.71 -17.23
C ARG A 151 15.16 -10.53 -17.78
N GLN A 152 16.03 -10.78 -18.76
CA GLN A 152 16.76 -9.72 -19.45
C GLN A 152 15.81 -8.85 -20.28
N LYS A 153 14.88 -9.44 -21.04
CA LYS A 153 13.85 -8.68 -21.77
C LYS A 153 13.02 -7.75 -20.86
N ILE A 154 12.64 -8.22 -19.67
CA ILE A 154 11.91 -7.40 -18.68
C ILE A 154 12.76 -6.21 -18.23
N LYS A 155 14.07 -6.41 -18.01
CA LYS A 155 14.99 -5.32 -17.68
C LYS A 155 15.14 -4.33 -18.84
N ASP A 156 15.24 -4.84 -20.06
CA ASP A 156 15.46 -4.05 -21.28
C ASP A 156 14.26 -3.16 -21.63
N TRP A 157 13.05 -3.51 -21.17
CA TRP A 157 11.88 -2.63 -21.31
C TRP A 157 12.09 -1.26 -20.67
N GLY A 158 12.75 -1.20 -19.51
CA GLY A 158 13.03 0.05 -18.80
C GLY A 158 11.79 0.93 -18.63
N ILE A 159 11.84 2.15 -19.16
CA ILE A 159 10.73 3.11 -19.11
C ILE A 159 9.61 2.78 -20.14
N ASN A 160 9.94 1.99 -21.17
CA ASN A 160 9.08 1.67 -22.31
C ASN A 160 8.49 0.26 -22.21
N ASP A 161 8.00 -0.14 -21.03
CA ASP A 161 7.31 -1.42 -20.89
C ASP A 161 6.02 -1.50 -21.73
N PRO A 162 5.53 -2.71 -22.05
CA PRO A 162 4.37 -2.90 -22.93
C PRO A 162 3.11 -2.15 -22.49
N VAL A 163 2.84 -2.08 -21.18
CA VAL A 163 1.66 -1.41 -20.63
C VAL A 163 1.80 0.11 -20.81
N SER A 164 2.95 0.68 -20.43
CA SER A 164 3.26 2.09 -20.63
C SER A 164 3.19 2.49 -22.10
N GLN A 165 3.69 1.64 -23.01
CA GLN A 165 3.59 1.90 -24.46
C GLN A 165 2.14 1.93 -24.93
N ALA A 166 1.31 0.99 -24.48
CA ALA A 166 -0.09 0.92 -24.86
C ALA A 166 -0.93 2.09 -24.33
N TYR A 167 -0.55 2.65 -23.18
CA TYR A 167 -1.24 3.79 -22.55
C TYR A 167 -0.88 5.16 -23.11
N ARG A 168 0.32 5.34 -23.67
CA ARG A 168 0.78 6.62 -24.25
C ARG A 168 -0.20 7.30 -25.22
N PRO A 169 -0.77 6.61 -26.22
CA PRO A 169 -1.72 7.24 -27.13
C PRO A 169 -3.07 7.55 -26.48
N VAL A 170 -3.40 6.88 -25.36
CA VAL A 170 -4.69 7.02 -24.67
C VAL A 170 -4.64 8.18 -23.69
N PHE A 171 -3.67 8.21 -22.78
CA PHE A 171 -3.65 9.13 -21.64
C PHE A 171 -2.88 10.40 -21.98
N THR A 172 -3.58 11.31 -22.67
CA THR A 172 -3.09 12.62 -23.08
C THR A 172 -3.42 13.70 -22.05
N LYS A 173 -2.86 14.92 -22.21
CA LYS A 173 -3.01 16.03 -21.25
C LYS A 173 -4.46 16.43 -20.99
N ASP A 174 -5.35 16.23 -21.95
CA ASP A 174 -6.80 16.48 -21.83
C ASP A 174 -7.52 15.44 -20.95
N ILE A 175 -7.00 14.22 -20.89
CA ILE A 175 -7.54 13.09 -20.11
C ILE A 175 -7.05 13.15 -18.66
N VAL A 176 -5.79 13.54 -18.44
CA VAL A 176 -5.23 13.69 -17.09
C VAL A 176 -5.72 14.98 -16.46
N LYS A 177 -6.52 14.88 -15.39
CA LYS A 177 -7.12 16.02 -14.69
C LYS A 177 -6.41 16.29 -13.37
N GLU A 178 -6.09 17.55 -13.13
CA GLU A 178 -5.52 18.02 -11.88
C GLU A 178 -6.31 19.25 -11.43
N PRO A 179 -7.11 19.15 -10.35
CA PRO A 179 -7.86 20.29 -9.86
C PRO A 179 -6.90 21.32 -9.25
N SER A 180 -7.27 22.60 -9.33
CA SER A 180 -6.58 23.64 -8.58
C SER A 180 -6.85 23.45 -7.09
N ILE A 181 -5.82 23.25 -6.29
CA ILE A 181 -5.93 23.04 -4.85
C ILE A 181 -5.14 24.09 -4.07
N ASP A 182 -5.77 24.59 -3.01
CA ASP A 182 -5.12 25.31 -1.91
C ASP A 182 -4.62 24.24 -0.93
N LYS A 183 -3.30 24.12 -0.76
CA LYS A 183 -2.68 23.01 -0.04
C LYS A 183 -3.03 23.04 1.44
N GLU A 184 -2.99 24.22 2.05
CA GLU A 184 -3.32 24.46 3.44
C GLU A 184 -4.76 24.07 3.72
N LYS A 185 -5.72 24.58 2.92
CA LYS A 185 -7.14 24.21 3.07
C LYS A 185 -7.41 22.74 2.80
N THR A 186 -6.71 22.15 1.84
CA THR A 186 -6.84 20.72 1.52
C THR A 186 -6.35 19.88 2.69
N LEU A 187 -5.26 20.27 3.36
CA LEU A 187 -4.78 19.57 4.54
C LEU A 187 -5.74 19.72 5.73
N GLU A 188 -6.28 20.92 5.96
CA GLU A 188 -7.29 21.15 7.00
C GLU A 188 -8.55 20.28 6.76
N GLU A 189 -9.05 20.27 5.52
CA GLU A 189 -10.19 19.43 5.13
C GLU A 189 -9.88 17.94 5.31
N MET A 190 -8.68 17.49 4.92
CA MET A 190 -8.23 16.11 5.08
C MET A 190 -8.20 15.68 6.55
N TYR A 191 -7.59 16.48 7.44
CA TYR A 191 -7.53 16.14 8.87
C TYR A 191 -8.91 16.08 9.49
N ARG A 192 -9.78 17.03 9.15
CA ARG A 192 -11.19 17.02 9.57
C ARG A 192 -11.91 15.76 9.12
N ARG A 193 -11.77 15.38 7.84
CA ARG A 193 -12.36 14.14 7.30
C ARG A 193 -11.85 12.91 8.05
N TYR A 194 -10.55 12.85 8.37
CA TYR A 194 -9.97 11.71 9.07
C TYR A 194 -10.42 11.61 10.53
N GLU A 195 -10.47 12.73 11.25
CA GLU A 195 -10.99 12.81 12.61
C GLU A 195 -12.45 12.31 12.68
N HIS A 196 -13.24 12.65 11.67
CA HIS A 196 -14.65 12.31 11.60
C HIS A 196 -14.94 11.04 10.79
N ALA A 197 -13.92 10.32 10.32
CA ALA A 197 -14.07 9.14 9.46
C ALA A 197 -14.99 9.38 8.23
N ILE A 198 -14.95 10.60 7.68
CA ILE A 198 -15.62 10.97 6.44
C ILE A 198 -14.76 10.43 5.29
N PRO A 199 -15.34 9.65 4.37
CA PRO A 199 -14.58 9.09 3.25
C PRO A 199 -14.19 10.14 2.18
N PRO A 200 -13.23 9.80 1.30
CA PRO A 200 -12.34 8.63 1.35
C PRO A 200 -10.98 8.95 2.01
N GLY A 201 -10.15 7.93 2.25
CA GLY A 201 -8.74 8.05 2.64
C GLY A 201 -8.45 7.93 4.13
N TYR A 202 -9.45 8.00 5.02
CA TYR A 202 -9.22 7.93 6.47
C TYR A 202 -8.67 6.57 6.92
N LYS A 203 -8.86 5.51 6.13
CA LYS A 203 -8.25 4.19 6.37
C LYS A 203 -6.73 4.19 6.16
N ASP A 204 -6.26 5.09 5.31
CA ASP A 204 -4.86 5.23 4.92
C ASP A 204 -4.11 6.32 5.70
N ALA A 205 -4.73 6.92 6.72
CA ALA A 205 -4.14 7.96 7.57
C ALA A 205 -2.81 7.58 8.26
N SER A 206 -2.47 6.28 8.25
CA SER A 206 -1.22 5.76 8.82
C SER A 206 -0.06 5.64 7.82
N LYS A 207 -0.29 5.90 6.53
CA LYS A 207 0.76 5.92 5.50
C LYS A 207 1.69 7.13 5.69
N PRO A 208 2.94 7.09 5.16
CA PRO A 208 3.91 8.18 5.32
C PRO A 208 3.44 9.55 4.77
N ASP A 209 2.58 9.54 3.77
CA ASP A 209 1.94 10.72 3.17
C ASP A 209 0.54 11.01 3.75
N ALA A 210 0.25 10.40 4.91
CA ALA A 210 -1.05 10.41 5.56
C ALA A 210 -2.20 9.86 4.70
N GLY A 211 -1.95 9.18 3.57
CA GLY A 211 -3.05 8.66 2.73
C GLY A 211 -3.80 9.73 1.95
N ILE A 212 -3.20 10.92 1.77
CA ILE A 212 -3.79 12.05 1.04
C ILE A 212 -4.16 11.71 -0.42
N GLY A 213 -3.55 10.66 -1.00
CA GLY A 213 -3.78 10.23 -2.38
C GLY A 213 -5.26 10.00 -2.70
N ASP A 214 -5.95 9.18 -1.90
CA ASP A 214 -7.38 8.88 -2.08
C ASP A 214 -8.23 10.16 -2.04
N PHE A 215 -7.88 11.10 -1.17
CA PHE A 215 -8.59 12.38 -1.07
C PHE A 215 -8.34 13.30 -2.28
N LEU A 216 -7.12 13.33 -2.83
CA LEU A 216 -6.82 14.09 -4.05
C LEU A 216 -7.52 13.50 -5.29
N ILE A 217 -7.62 12.16 -5.35
CA ILE A 217 -8.43 11.46 -6.36
C ILE A 217 -9.88 11.91 -6.25
N TRP A 218 -10.44 11.90 -5.03
CA TRP A 218 -11.81 12.35 -4.78
C TRP A 218 -12.05 13.81 -5.17
N LYS A 219 -11.15 14.73 -4.80
CA LYS A 219 -11.23 16.15 -5.21
C LYS A 219 -11.26 16.29 -6.73
N THR A 220 -10.51 15.46 -7.45
CA THR A 220 -10.52 15.45 -8.92
C THR A 220 -11.84 14.93 -9.48
N ILE A 221 -12.41 13.87 -8.88
CA ILE A 221 -13.73 13.34 -9.25
C ILE A 221 -14.82 14.41 -9.07
N LEU A 222 -14.79 15.14 -7.94
CA LEU A 222 -15.73 16.22 -7.67
C LEU A 222 -15.60 17.38 -8.68
N ASP A 223 -14.37 17.76 -9.04
CA ASP A 223 -14.12 18.79 -10.06
C ASP A 223 -14.67 18.38 -11.43
N ILE A 224 -14.46 17.12 -11.85
CA ILE A 224 -15.04 16.58 -13.09
C ILE A 224 -16.57 16.62 -13.02
N GLY A 225 -17.17 16.15 -11.92
CA GLY A 225 -18.62 16.16 -11.71
C GLY A 225 -19.21 17.57 -11.75
N GLN A 226 -18.52 18.54 -11.16
CA GLN A 226 -18.93 19.94 -11.16
C GLN A 226 -18.92 20.55 -12.57
N GLN A 227 -17.88 20.25 -13.36
CA GLN A 227 -17.70 20.78 -14.71
C GLN A 227 -18.66 20.14 -15.72
N ASN A 228 -18.73 18.81 -15.71
CA ASN A 228 -19.44 18.05 -16.74
C ASN A 228 -20.92 17.84 -16.42
N LYS A 229 -21.30 17.81 -15.13
CA LYS A 229 -22.68 17.58 -14.64
C LYS A 229 -23.29 16.31 -15.25
N ARG A 230 -22.50 15.23 -15.22
CA ARG A 230 -22.87 13.89 -15.67
C ARG A 230 -22.65 12.91 -14.54
N SER A 231 -23.38 11.80 -14.59
CA SER A 231 -23.07 10.66 -13.73
C SER A 231 -21.64 10.20 -13.97
N LEU A 232 -21.01 9.62 -12.97
CA LEU A 232 -19.61 9.24 -13.03
C LEU A 232 -19.43 7.81 -12.53
N ILE A 233 -18.66 7.03 -13.28
CA ILE A 233 -18.25 5.68 -12.92
C ILE A 233 -16.76 5.73 -12.60
N PHE A 234 -16.44 5.55 -11.32
CA PHE A 234 -15.07 5.35 -10.87
C PHE A 234 -14.72 3.87 -10.99
N VAL A 235 -13.71 3.58 -11.80
CA VAL A 235 -13.28 2.21 -12.09
C VAL A 235 -12.15 1.89 -11.13
N SER A 236 -12.45 1.09 -10.12
CA SER A 236 -11.51 0.65 -9.10
C SER A 236 -11.83 -0.78 -8.68
N GLY A 237 -10.78 -1.57 -8.48
CA GLY A 237 -10.88 -2.88 -7.82
C GLY A 237 -10.70 -2.79 -6.30
N ASP A 238 -10.66 -1.58 -5.74
CA ASP A 238 -10.49 -1.36 -4.31
C ASP A 238 -11.85 -1.52 -3.60
N GLU A 239 -11.88 -2.36 -2.56
CA GLU A 239 -13.06 -2.61 -1.75
C GLU A 239 -12.92 -2.07 -0.33
N LYS A 240 -11.95 -1.17 -0.09
CA LYS A 240 -11.80 -0.49 1.18
C LYS A 240 -13.14 0.07 1.68
N ALA A 241 -13.34 -0.08 2.99
CA ALA A 241 -14.57 0.33 3.66
C ALA A 241 -14.80 1.87 3.67
N ASP A 242 -13.84 2.68 3.24
CA ASP A 242 -14.01 4.12 3.02
C ASP A 242 -14.37 4.50 1.57
N TRP A 243 -14.41 3.54 0.65
CA TRP A 243 -14.99 3.74 -0.69
C TRP A 243 -16.31 2.99 -0.86
N LEU A 244 -16.41 1.78 -0.29
CA LEU A 244 -17.58 0.92 -0.36
C LEU A 244 -18.17 0.58 1.01
N HIS A 245 -19.49 0.43 1.07
CA HIS A 245 -20.17 -0.39 2.07
C HIS A 245 -20.04 -1.86 1.71
N GLY A 246 -19.71 -2.67 2.70
CA GLY A 246 -19.47 -4.09 2.53
C GLY A 246 -19.53 -4.87 3.83
N VAL A 247 -19.64 -6.19 3.70
CA VAL A 247 -19.57 -7.17 4.78
C VAL A 247 -18.46 -8.15 4.45
N GLU A 248 -17.64 -8.55 5.43
CA GLU A 248 -16.54 -9.53 5.24
C GLU A 248 -15.58 -9.18 4.09
N GLY A 249 -15.17 -7.91 3.97
CA GLY A 249 -14.26 -7.49 2.91
C GLY A 249 -14.83 -7.63 1.48
N ARG A 250 -16.17 -7.67 1.35
CA ARG A 250 -16.90 -7.59 0.09
C ARG A 250 -17.70 -6.31 0.01
N GLY A 251 -17.15 -5.31 -0.67
CA GLY A 251 -17.84 -4.04 -0.96
C GLY A 251 -18.88 -4.23 -2.07
N PHE A 252 -20.11 -3.77 -1.86
CA PHE A 252 -21.18 -3.92 -2.85
C PHE A 252 -21.91 -2.62 -3.18
N LEU A 253 -21.73 -1.54 -2.41
CA LEU A 253 -22.30 -0.22 -2.70
C LEU A 253 -21.30 0.89 -2.37
N PRO A 254 -21.20 1.97 -3.16
CA PRO A 254 -20.43 3.16 -2.77
C PRO A 254 -20.93 3.72 -1.43
N ARG A 255 -20.02 4.29 -0.64
CA ARG A 255 -20.37 5.04 0.58
C ARG A 255 -21.43 6.09 0.28
N TYR A 256 -22.49 6.16 1.08
CA TYR A 256 -23.55 7.15 0.89
C TYR A 256 -23.01 8.58 0.98
N GLU A 257 -21.96 8.79 1.78
CA GLU A 257 -21.30 10.10 1.91
C GLU A 257 -20.71 10.57 0.58
N LEU A 258 -20.07 9.65 -0.17
CA LEU A 258 -19.49 9.93 -1.48
C LEU A 258 -20.58 10.20 -2.52
N GLN A 259 -21.63 9.38 -2.52
CA GLN A 259 -22.76 9.55 -3.43
C GLN A 259 -23.46 10.90 -3.22
N ALA A 260 -23.76 11.26 -1.97
CA ALA A 260 -24.43 12.51 -1.63
C ALA A 260 -23.55 13.73 -1.94
N GLU A 261 -22.25 13.67 -1.61
CA GLU A 261 -21.32 14.75 -1.92
C GLU A 261 -21.18 14.96 -3.44
N PHE A 262 -21.02 13.88 -4.21
CA PHE A 262 -20.95 13.97 -5.66
C PHE A 262 -22.25 14.51 -6.26
N LYS A 263 -23.41 13.99 -5.83
CA LYS A 263 -24.73 14.44 -6.30
C LYS A 263 -24.94 15.93 -6.04
N ARG A 264 -24.57 16.42 -4.85
CA ARG A 264 -24.64 17.83 -4.49
C ARG A 264 -23.75 18.70 -5.40
N ILE A 265 -22.50 18.29 -5.62
CA ILE A 265 -21.54 19.06 -6.43
C ILE A 265 -21.89 19.05 -7.92
N SER A 266 -22.34 17.90 -8.44
CA SER A 266 -22.73 17.70 -9.85
C SER A 266 -24.13 18.20 -10.19
N LYS A 267 -24.92 18.63 -9.18
CA LYS A 267 -26.33 19.06 -9.30
C LYS A 267 -27.28 17.95 -9.76
N GLY A 268 -27.18 16.78 -9.11
CA GLY A 268 -28.14 15.69 -9.25
C GLY A 268 -27.62 14.46 -10.00
N SER A 269 -26.33 14.40 -10.36
CA SER A 269 -25.77 13.25 -11.06
C SER A 269 -25.34 12.14 -10.11
N ASP A 270 -25.39 10.90 -10.58
CA ASP A 270 -25.08 9.71 -9.78
C ASP A 270 -23.59 9.35 -9.82
N PHE A 271 -23.12 8.72 -8.74
CA PHE A 271 -21.76 8.21 -8.61
C PHE A 271 -21.75 6.69 -8.41
N TYR A 272 -20.98 6.00 -9.23
CA TYR A 272 -20.84 4.54 -9.20
C TYR A 272 -19.38 4.14 -9.04
N ILE A 273 -19.14 2.99 -8.41
CA ILE A 273 -17.82 2.36 -8.35
C ILE A 273 -17.96 0.94 -8.92
N VAL A 274 -17.10 0.57 -9.86
CA VAL A 274 -17.10 -0.76 -10.47
C VAL A 274 -15.67 -1.27 -10.69
N PRO A 275 -15.44 -2.59 -10.62
CA PRO A 275 -14.17 -3.18 -11.04
C PRO A 275 -13.98 -3.05 -12.56
N LEU A 276 -12.73 -3.22 -13.03
CA LEU A 276 -12.40 -3.13 -14.45
C LEU A 276 -13.13 -4.23 -15.24
N SER A 277 -13.19 -5.46 -14.69
CA SER A 277 -13.94 -6.56 -15.31
C SER A 277 -15.40 -6.18 -15.63
N ARG A 278 -16.09 -5.51 -14.68
CA ARG A 278 -17.46 -5.06 -14.87
C ARG A 278 -17.58 -3.95 -15.92
N LEU A 279 -16.63 -3.00 -15.98
CA LEU A 279 -16.60 -2.02 -17.06
C LEU A 279 -16.46 -2.70 -18.43
N LEU A 280 -15.57 -3.69 -18.54
CA LEU A 280 -15.33 -4.44 -19.78
C LEU A 280 -16.58 -5.22 -20.21
N GLU A 281 -17.29 -5.86 -19.28
CA GLU A 281 -18.60 -6.49 -19.53
C GLU A 281 -19.60 -5.48 -20.11
N LEU A 282 -19.77 -4.33 -19.43
CA LEU A 282 -20.70 -3.28 -19.85
C LEU A 282 -20.33 -2.68 -21.21
N LYS A 283 -19.05 -2.66 -21.56
CA LYS A 283 -18.54 -2.23 -22.87
C LYS A 283 -18.41 -3.36 -23.89
N LYS A 284 -18.96 -4.54 -23.59
CA LYS A 284 -19.04 -5.71 -24.48
C LYS A 284 -17.66 -6.11 -25.02
N ALA A 285 -16.65 -6.09 -24.17
CA ALA A 285 -15.34 -6.64 -24.47
C ALA A 285 -15.41 -8.17 -24.61
N GLU A 286 -14.38 -8.76 -25.21
CA GLU A 286 -14.26 -10.21 -25.37
C GLU A 286 -14.37 -10.96 -24.03
N GLU A 287 -15.17 -12.02 -23.98
CA GLU A 287 -15.44 -12.77 -22.74
C GLU A 287 -14.15 -13.36 -22.14
N SER A 288 -13.22 -13.80 -22.99
CA SER A 288 -11.89 -14.26 -22.56
C SER A 288 -11.10 -13.19 -21.80
N THR A 289 -11.17 -11.93 -22.26
CA THR A 289 -10.52 -10.79 -21.60
C THR A 289 -11.19 -10.48 -20.26
N VAL A 290 -12.53 -10.50 -20.22
CA VAL A 290 -13.29 -10.28 -18.99
C VAL A 290 -12.92 -11.32 -17.93
N VAL A 291 -12.91 -12.61 -18.29
CA VAL A 291 -12.58 -13.71 -17.37
C VAL A 291 -11.14 -13.59 -16.86
N GLU A 292 -10.19 -13.27 -17.72
CA GLU A 292 -8.79 -13.09 -17.34
C GLU A 292 -8.60 -11.92 -16.37
N VAL A 293 -9.17 -10.75 -16.70
CA VAL A 293 -9.12 -9.56 -15.84
C VAL A 293 -9.76 -9.82 -14.48
N LYS A 294 -10.94 -10.47 -14.46
CA LYS A 294 -11.62 -10.83 -13.23
C LYS A 294 -10.80 -11.79 -12.37
N SER A 295 -10.13 -12.76 -13.00
CA SER A 295 -9.24 -13.69 -12.30
C SER A 295 -8.05 -12.96 -11.68
N GLU A 296 -7.48 -11.99 -12.38
CA GLU A 296 -6.38 -11.17 -11.88
C GLU A 296 -6.82 -10.23 -10.75
N GLU A 297 -8.00 -9.61 -10.83
CA GLU A 297 -8.61 -8.82 -9.74
C GLU A 297 -8.75 -9.67 -8.47
N VAL A 298 -9.29 -10.89 -8.59
CA VAL A 298 -9.41 -11.83 -7.46
C VAL A 298 -8.04 -12.22 -6.91
N ARG A 299 -7.06 -12.48 -7.78
CA ARG A 299 -5.69 -12.81 -7.37
C ARG A 299 -5.05 -11.67 -6.58
N ILE A 300 -5.19 -10.43 -7.05
CA ILE A 300 -4.68 -9.23 -6.38
C ILE A 300 -5.36 -9.08 -5.02
N LYS A 301 -6.69 -9.20 -4.95
CA LYS A 301 -7.46 -9.14 -3.70
C LYS A 301 -6.98 -10.18 -2.69
N ASN A 302 -6.85 -11.43 -3.10
CA ASN A 302 -6.37 -12.51 -2.24
C ASN A 302 -4.92 -12.31 -1.79
N ALA A 303 -4.08 -11.69 -2.62
CA ALA A 303 -2.71 -11.38 -2.25
C ALA A 303 -2.63 -10.22 -1.24
N SER A 304 -3.58 -9.28 -1.27
CA SER A 304 -3.67 -8.16 -0.34
C SER A 304 -4.39 -8.47 0.97
N THR A 305 -5.17 -9.54 1.05
CA THR A 305 -5.90 -9.91 2.28
C THR A 305 -5.17 -11.02 3.03
N VAL A 306 -5.00 -10.85 4.34
CA VAL A 306 -4.39 -11.86 5.21
C VAL A 306 -5.27 -12.16 6.41
N SER A 307 -5.40 -13.43 6.75
CA SER A 307 -6.04 -13.86 7.99
C SER A 307 -4.99 -13.91 9.09
N ILE A 308 -5.14 -13.10 10.14
CA ILE A 308 -4.21 -13.11 11.27
C ILE A 308 -4.89 -12.89 12.61
N ALA A 309 -4.36 -13.52 13.65
CA ALA A 309 -4.81 -13.30 15.02
C ALA A 309 -4.38 -11.91 15.52
N CYS A 310 -5.32 -11.18 16.13
CA CYS A 310 -5.01 -9.94 16.81
C CYS A 310 -4.01 -10.19 17.94
N PRO A 311 -2.91 -9.42 18.06
CA PRO A 311 -1.94 -9.62 19.14
C PRO A 311 -2.47 -9.22 20.53
N GLU A 312 -3.62 -8.54 20.61
CA GLU A 312 -4.23 -8.12 21.88
C GLU A 312 -5.31 -9.10 22.38
N CYS A 313 -6.23 -9.53 21.51
CA CYS A 313 -7.34 -10.39 21.91
C CYS A 313 -7.28 -11.82 21.35
N SER A 314 -6.26 -12.13 20.53
CA SER A 314 -6.06 -13.44 19.88
C SER A 314 -7.18 -13.88 18.92
N ILE A 315 -8.18 -13.04 18.66
CA ILE A 315 -9.23 -13.33 17.68
C ILE A 315 -8.68 -13.09 16.27
N SER A 316 -8.83 -14.09 15.41
CA SER A 316 -8.49 -14.00 14.00
C SER A 316 -9.46 -13.08 13.28
N GLY A 317 -8.90 -12.24 12.40
CA GLY A 317 -9.66 -11.42 11.47
C GLY A 317 -8.94 -11.36 10.13
N GLU A 318 -9.67 -10.91 9.12
CA GLU A 318 -9.11 -10.59 7.81
C GLU A 318 -8.68 -9.13 7.79
N TYR A 319 -7.46 -8.89 7.32
CA TYR A 319 -6.85 -7.56 7.27
C TYR A 319 -6.14 -7.35 5.94
N GLU A 320 -6.20 -6.12 5.45
CA GLU A 320 -5.54 -5.74 4.20
C GLU A 320 -4.10 -5.29 4.43
N ILE A 321 -3.19 -5.79 3.60
CA ILE A 321 -1.79 -5.39 3.49
C ILE A 321 -1.28 -5.69 2.09
N SER A 322 -0.63 -4.71 1.46
CA SER A 322 -0.03 -4.87 0.12
C SER A 322 0.78 -6.18 0.00
N ASP A 323 0.70 -6.79 -1.18
CA ASP A 323 1.36 -8.05 -1.56
C ASP A 323 2.90 -8.00 -1.52
N SER A 324 3.49 -6.81 -1.43
CA SER A 324 4.92 -6.60 -1.59
C SER A 324 5.68 -6.79 -0.26
N PRO A 325 6.82 -7.52 -0.24
CA PRO A 325 7.68 -7.58 0.94
C PRO A 325 8.14 -6.18 1.37
N GLY A 326 8.10 -5.91 2.67
CA GLY A 326 8.36 -4.61 3.28
C GLY A 326 7.10 -3.77 3.54
N SER A 327 5.95 -4.14 2.96
CA SER A 327 4.68 -3.46 3.19
C SER A 327 4.28 -3.53 4.66
N SER A 328 3.66 -2.45 5.15
CA SER A 328 3.15 -2.35 6.51
C SER A 328 1.74 -1.77 6.49
N ALA A 329 0.90 -2.24 7.41
CA ALA A 329 -0.45 -1.73 7.63
C ALA A 329 -0.71 -1.58 9.13
N LEU A 330 -1.62 -0.67 9.49
CA LEU A 330 -2.01 -0.42 10.88
C LEU A 330 -3.52 -0.62 11.08
N PRO A 331 -4.03 -1.85 10.86
CA PRO A 331 -5.45 -2.13 11.02
C PRO A 331 -5.93 -1.99 12.47
N ALA A 332 -7.22 -1.72 12.63
CA ALA A 332 -7.93 -1.89 13.89
C ALA A 332 -8.58 -3.28 13.94
N CYS A 333 -8.46 -3.98 15.05
CA CYS A 333 -9.11 -5.28 15.26
C CYS A 333 -10.64 -5.12 15.26
N LEU A 334 -11.34 -5.94 14.46
CA LEU A 334 -12.80 -5.90 14.38
C LEU A 334 -13.49 -6.32 15.69
N SER A 335 -12.81 -7.12 16.52
CA SER A 335 -13.38 -7.62 17.78
C SER A 335 -13.11 -6.70 18.98
N CYS A 336 -11.87 -6.23 19.15
CA CYS A 336 -11.49 -5.42 20.32
C CYS A 336 -11.26 -3.93 20.02
N GLY A 337 -11.30 -3.51 18.75
CA GLY A 337 -11.06 -2.12 18.34
C GLY A 337 -9.61 -1.64 18.42
N ASN A 338 -8.71 -2.39 19.08
CA ASN A 338 -7.31 -2.01 19.21
C ASN A 338 -6.58 -2.06 17.86
N ARG A 339 -5.73 -1.07 17.63
CA ARG A 339 -4.82 -1.07 16.47
C ARG A 339 -3.64 -1.99 16.72
N PHE A 340 -3.07 -2.55 15.65
CA PHE A 340 -1.83 -3.30 15.70
C PHE A 340 -1.05 -3.13 14.39
N HIS A 341 0.26 -3.32 14.43
CA HIS A 341 1.12 -3.24 13.26
C HIS A 341 1.17 -4.58 12.56
N LEU A 342 0.87 -4.57 11.26
CA LEU A 342 0.95 -5.71 10.35
C LEU A 342 2.11 -5.43 9.39
N HIS A 343 3.04 -6.37 9.23
CA HIS A 343 4.20 -6.19 8.36
C HIS A 343 4.47 -7.45 7.53
N ARG A 344 4.55 -7.29 6.20
CA ARG A 344 4.86 -8.37 5.26
C ARG A 344 6.36 -8.49 5.10
N THR A 345 6.91 -9.60 5.58
CA THR A 345 8.32 -9.98 5.39
C THR A 345 8.46 -10.90 4.18
N LYS A 346 9.70 -11.30 3.84
CA LYS A 346 9.94 -12.32 2.82
C LYS A 346 9.41 -13.71 3.24
N ASP A 347 9.34 -13.97 4.54
CA ASP A 347 9.03 -15.28 5.11
C ASP A 347 7.56 -15.39 5.58
N GLY A 348 6.76 -14.34 5.41
CA GLY A 348 5.36 -14.30 5.83
C GLY A 348 4.95 -12.99 6.48
N ILE A 349 3.89 -13.01 7.28
CA ILE A 349 3.34 -11.83 7.95
C ILE A 349 3.75 -11.82 9.42
N SER A 350 4.21 -10.66 9.91
CA SER A 350 4.47 -10.42 11.32
C SER A 350 3.48 -9.39 11.88
N THR A 351 3.04 -9.60 13.12
CA THR A 351 2.19 -8.65 13.86
C THR A 351 2.91 -8.13 15.09
N ARG A 352 2.65 -6.87 15.47
CA ARG A 352 3.09 -6.27 16.74
C ARG A 352 1.99 -5.41 17.34
N GLN A 353 1.87 -5.40 18.66
CA GLN A 353 0.95 -4.47 19.35
C GLN A 353 1.26 -3.02 18.96
N TYR A 354 0.22 -2.23 18.66
CA TYR A 354 0.40 -0.82 18.37
C TYR A 354 0.66 -0.06 19.68
N ARG A 355 1.84 0.54 19.80
CA ARG A 355 2.14 1.47 20.87
C ARG A 355 2.10 2.89 20.29
N PRO A 356 1.14 3.74 20.68
CA PRO A 356 1.07 5.10 20.17
C PRO A 356 2.37 5.85 20.52
N PHE A 357 2.80 6.74 19.62
CA PHE A 357 4.05 7.49 19.77
C PHE A 357 4.13 8.28 21.09
N SER A 358 2.98 8.68 21.65
CA SER A 358 2.86 9.30 22.97
C SER A 358 3.25 8.38 24.14
N ALA A 359 3.08 7.06 24.00
CA ALA A 359 3.49 6.07 25.01
C ALA A 359 4.98 5.68 24.92
N LEU A 360 5.66 6.06 23.83
CA LEU A 360 7.09 5.85 23.63
C LEU A 360 7.95 7.04 24.11
N GLN A 361 7.33 8.18 24.43
CA GLN A 361 7.97 9.24 25.19
C GLN A 361 7.83 8.95 26.69
N LYS A 362 8.71 8.11 27.25
CA LYS A 362 9.18 8.46 28.59
C LYS A 362 9.90 9.80 28.42
N PRO A 363 9.58 10.84 29.20
CA PRO A 363 10.33 12.08 29.12
C PRO A 363 11.77 11.73 29.46
N VAL A 364 12.65 11.74 28.47
CA VAL A 364 14.08 11.83 28.72
C VAL A 364 14.26 13.23 29.26
N THR A 365 14.26 13.35 30.58
CA THR A 365 14.61 14.59 31.25
C THR A 365 15.97 15.00 30.70
N ARG A 366 16.00 16.12 29.95
CA ARG A 366 17.24 16.76 29.44
C ARG A 366 18.08 17.37 30.57
N GLU A 367 17.69 17.13 31.82
CA GLU A 367 18.40 17.55 33.01
C GLU A 367 19.77 16.86 33.03
N LYS A 368 20.81 17.66 33.20
CA LYS A 368 22.19 17.20 33.34
C LYS A 368 22.69 17.62 34.71
N LEU A 369 23.44 16.74 35.36
CA LEU A 369 24.16 17.02 36.59
C LEU A 369 25.64 17.19 36.27
N MET A 370 26.30 18.10 36.99
CA MET A 370 27.76 18.21 36.99
C MET A 370 28.33 17.09 37.85
N GLU A 371 29.07 16.19 37.21
CA GLU A 371 29.65 15.01 37.83
C GLU A 371 31.16 15.17 37.95
N LYS A 372 31.71 14.79 39.10
CA LYS A 372 33.17 14.67 39.29
C LYS A 372 33.62 13.31 38.80
N VAL A 373 34.56 13.29 37.86
CA VAL A 373 35.12 12.06 37.26
C VAL A 373 36.64 12.13 37.26
N SER A 374 37.30 11.05 37.66
CA SER A 374 38.77 10.96 37.62
C SER A 374 39.23 10.46 36.25
N CYS A 375 40.25 11.12 35.69
CA CYS A 375 40.85 10.74 34.43
C CYS A 375 41.54 9.37 34.57
N PRO A 376 41.26 8.39 33.70
CA PRO A 376 41.87 7.06 33.78
C PRO A 376 43.38 7.08 33.47
N ASP A 377 43.88 8.12 32.79
CA ASP A 377 45.27 8.21 32.37
C ASP A 377 46.20 8.92 33.37
N CYS A 378 45.78 10.07 33.90
CA CYS A 378 46.62 10.88 34.82
C CYS A 378 46.06 10.98 36.24
N GLY A 379 44.85 10.49 36.50
CA GLY A 379 44.19 10.53 37.80
C GLY A 379 43.54 11.88 38.18
N ALA A 380 43.70 12.92 37.36
CA ALA A 380 43.13 14.25 37.62
C ALA A 380 41.60 14.24 37.75
N GLU A 381 41.05 15.04 38.67
CA GLU A 381 39.60 15.24 38.80
C GLU A 381 39.09 16.23 37.75
N ASN A 382 38.06 15.84 37.01
CA ASN A 382 37.41 16.66 35.99
C ASN A 382 35.92 16.82 36.31
N LEU A 383 35.36 17.98 36.01
CA LEU A 383 33.94 18.27 36.16
C LEU A 383 33.23 18.20 34.81
N LYS A 384 32.26 17.30 34.65
CA LYS A 384 31.52 17.16 33.39
C LYS A 384 30.03 16.99 33.55
N GLU A 385 29.28 17.67 32.69
CA GLU A 385 27.83 17.47 32.57
C GLU A 385 27.49 16.07 32.03
N LEU A 386 26.67 15.34 32.77
CA LEU A 386 26.11 14.05 32.35
C LEU A 386 24.60 14.02 32.61
N GLY A 387 23.84 13.49 31.65
CA GLY A 387 22.38 13.33 31.80
C GLY A 387 22.01 12.54 33.06
N VAL A 388 20.93 12.94 33.73
CA VAL A 388 20.47 12.28 34.98
C VAL A 388 19.86 10.90 34.75
N SER A 389 19.46 10.60 33.52
CA SER A 389 18.85 9.32 33.15
C SER A 389 19.88 8.18 33.17
N ALA A 390 19.47 6.98 33.59
CA ALA A 390 20.28 5.77 33.47
C ALA A 390 20.69 5.55 32.00
N LYS A 391 21.91 5.03 31.79
CA LYS A 391 22.58 4.87 30.48
C LYS A 391 22.98 6.17 29.76
N SER A 392 22.82 7.34 30.39
CA SER A 392 23.38 8.58 29.84
C SER A 392 24.88 8.41 29.65
N THR A 393 25.38 8.86 28.49
CA THR A 393 26.79 8.80 28.12
C THR A 393 27.26 10.18 27.71
N ALA A 394 28.44 10.59 28.15
CA ALA A 394 29.09 11.82 27.70
C ALA A 394 30.59 11.57 27.50
N TRP A 395 31.21 12.46 26.73
CA TRP A 395 32.67 12.50 26.58
C TRP A 395 33.25 13.53 27.53
N CYS A 396 34.26 13.13 28.31
CA CYS A 396 35.10 14.03 29.06
C CYS A 396 36.44 14.17 28.32
N ILE A 397 37.00 15.37 28.32
CA ILE A 397 38.36 15.65 27.89
C ILE A 397 39.07 16.09 29.17
N CYS A 398 40.18 15.46 29.52
CA CYS A 398 40.91 15.83 30.72
C CYS A 398 41.48 17.24 30.57
N ASP A 399 41.27 18.11 31.56
CA ASP A 399 41.82 19.47 31.55
C ASP A 399 43.36 19.48 31.67
N ASP A 400 43.95 18.43 32.28
CA ASP A 400 45.39 18.33 32.52
C ASP A 400 46.17 17.60 31.42
N CYS A 401 45.68 16.46 30.92
CA CYS A 401 46.40 15.64 29.95
C CYS A 401 45.76 15.61 28.55
N GLU A 402 44.67 16.34 28.37
CA GLU A 402 43.90 16.48 27.13
C GLU A 402 43.35 15.16 26.53
N LYS A 403 43.52 14.03 27.22
CA LYS A 403 42.99 12.75 26.77
C LYS A 403 41.47 12.71 26.93
N LYS A 404 40.82 12.13 25.91
CA LYS A 404 39.37 12.01 25.82
C LYS A 404 38.93 10.62 26.26
N PHE A 405 37.99 10.56 27.20
CA PHE A 405 37.46 9.30 27.73
C PHE A 405 35.93 9.36 27.92
N PRO A 406 35.21 8.23 27.77
CA PRO A 406 33.76 8.21 27.91
C PRO A 406 33.35 7.97 29.38
N ILE A 407 32.29 8.66 29.78
CA ILE A 407 31.65 8.52 31.10
C ILE A 407 30.19 8.07 30.92
N HIS A 408 29.74 7.16 31.77
CA HIS A 408 28.43 6.52 31.68
C HIS A 408 27.71 6.52 33.03
N ARG A 409 26.40 6.81 33.02
CA ARG A 409 25.56 6.65 34.21
C ARG A 409 24.97 5.23 34.26
N ARG A 410 25.24 4.51 35.33
CA ARG A 410 24.69 3.17 35.60
C ARG A 410 23.22 3.25 36.02
N TYR A 411 22.55 2.10 36.08
CA TYR A 411 21.16 2.01 36.50
C TYR A 411 20.91 2.41 37.95
N ASP A 412 21.93 2.27 38.80
CA ASP A 412 21.93 2.70 40.21
C ASP A 412 22.21 4.21 40.38
N GLY A 413 22.37 4.95 39.27
CA GLY A 413 22.65 6.38 39.28
C GLY A 413 24.13 6.75 39.38
N THR A 414 25.02 5.80 39.67
CA THR A 414 26.46 6.05 39.79
C THR A 414 27.10 6.34 38.44
N VAL A 415 28.18 7.14 38.43
CA VAL A 415 28.96 7.44 37.24
C VAL A 415 30.16 6.51 37.15
N TYR A 416 30.32 5.89 35.99
CA TYR A 416 31.41 4.99 35.67
C TYR A 416 32.23 5.56 34.51
N VAL A 417 33.55 5.60 34.70
CA VAL A 417 34.52 5.95 33.66
C VAL A 417 35.01 4.65 33.03
N ASN A 418 34.90 4.51 31.70
CA ASN A 418 35.44 3.34 31.02
C ASN A 418 36.93 3.52 30.75
N SER A 419 37.77 2.84 31.54
CA SER A 419 39.24 2.91 31.46
C SER A 419 39.85 2.13 30.30
N ASN A 420 39.06 1.29 29.60
CA ASN A 420 39.56 0.45 28.49
C ASN A 420 39.39 1.12 27.13
N TYR A 421 39.36 2.45 27.08
CA TYR A 421 39.23 3.21 25.84
C TYR A 421 40.62 3.65 25.36
N ASP A 422 41.25 2.79 24.57
CA ASP A 422 42.53 3.07 23.91
C ASP A 422 42.32 3.91 22.63
N GLY A 423 41.81 5.15 22.76
CA GLY A 423 41.81 6.17 21.70
C GLY A 423 40.87 5.95 20.52
#